data_AF-A0A5N6QUK2-F1
#
_entry.id   AF-A0A5N6QUK2-F1
#
_cell.length_a   1.000
_cell.length_b   1.000
_cell.length_c   1.000
_cell.angle_alpha   90.00
_cell.angle_beta   90.00
_cell.angle_gamma   90.00
#
_symmetry.space_group_name_H-M   'P 1'
#
loop_
_entity.id
_entity.type
_entity.pdbx_description
1 polymer ?
#
loop_
_entity_poly.entity_id
_entity_poly.type
_entity_poly.pdbx_seq_one_letter_code
_entity_poly.pdbx_strand_id
1 'polypeptide(L)' 'MDQSMRDTAQQGSIDALYALIHRDAKVLDRIVEIPFVDTSLHGTAYTGHIRFAMEILRLKPSFIWKLNQNGFTLLHLAL' A
#
# COMPACT_ATOMS: atom_id res chain seq x y z
N MET A 1 8.11 -5.22 5.38
CA MET A 1 7.35 -3.95 5.33
C MET A 1 7.58 -3.24 6.65
N ASP A 2 8.19 -2.05 6.58
CA ASP A 2 8.59 -1.27 7.75
C ASP A 2 7.38 -0.84 8.58
N GLN A 3 7.55 -0.75 9.91
CA GLN A 3 6.48 -0.40 10.85
C GLN A 3 5.83 0.95 10.50
N SER A 4 6.64 1.95 10.13
CA SER A 4 6.15 3.27 9.75
C SER A 4 5.19 3.22 8.54
N MET A 5 5.42 2.32 7.60
CA MET A 5 4.54 2.16 6.45
C MET A 5 3.25 1.42 6.82
N ARG A 6 3.33 0.45 7.75
CA ARG A 6 2.14 -0.21 8.31
C ARG A 6 1.22 0.79 9.01
N ASP A 7 1.79 1.64 9.86
CA ASP A 7 1.05 2.65 10.61
C ASP A 7 0.42 3.70 9.69
N THR A 8 1.19 4.18 8.70
CA THR A 8 0.72 5.14 7.69
C THR A 8 -0.46 4.60 6.89
N ALA A 9 -0.34 3.34 6.46
CA ALA A 9 -1.40 2.65 5.75
C ALA A 9 -2.62 2.43 6.65
N GLN A 10 -2.44 1.95 7.88
CA GLN A 10 -3.54 1.73 8.81
C GLN A 10 -4.31 3.02 9.16
N GLN A 11 -3.66 4.18 9.10
CA GLN A 11 -4.30 5.49 9.23
C GLN A 11 -4.91 6.02 7.93
N GLY A 12 -4.54 5.46 6.77
CA GLY A 12 -4.93 5.94 5.45
C GLY A 12 -4.43 7.35 5.13
N SER A 13 -3.36 7.81 5.80
CA SER A 13 -2.89 9.19 5.71
C SER A 13 -1.99 9.41 4.50
N ILE A 14 -2.52 10.12 3.50
CA ILE A 14 -1.78 10.47 2.28
C ILE A 14 -0.59 11.40 2.58
N ASP A 15 -0.75 12.33 3.53
CA ASP A 15 0.34 13.24 3.91
C ASP A 15 1.51 12.48 4.53
N ALA A 16 1.22 11.49 5.37
CA ALA A 16 2.25 10.62 5.95
C ALA A 16 2.90 9.72 4.89
N LEU A 17 2.16 9.28 3.86
CA LEU A 17 2.73 8.56 2.72
C LEU A 17 3.76 9.43 1.99
N TYR A 18 3.42 10.68 1.68
CA TYR A 18 4.34 11.61 1.02
C TYR A 18 5.54 11.95 1.91
N ALA A 19 5.36 12.12 3.22
CA ALA A 19 6.47 12.30 4.15
C ALA A 19 7.41 11.09 4.17
N LEU A 20 6.86 9.87 4.09
CA LEU A 20 7.64 8.63 4.04
C LEU A 20 8.43 8.51 2.74
N ILE A 21 7.82 8.86 1.60
CA ILE A 21 8.48 8.88 0.29
C ILE A 21 9.59 9.95 0.26
N HIS A 22 9.34 11.11 0.87
CA HIS A 22 10.35 12.16 0.95
C HIS A 22 11.57 11.72 1.77
N ARG A 23 11.34 11.00 2.87
CA ARG A 23 12.41 10.42 3.69
C ARG A 23 13.13 9.28 2.97
N ASP A 24 12.40 8.47 2.20
CA ASP A 24 12.95 7.37 1.44
C ASP A 24 12.19 7.13 0.12
N ALA A 25 12.79 7.60 -0.98
CA ALA A 25 12.19 7.53 -2.30
C ALA A 25 11.98 6.08 -2.80
N LYS A 26 12.71 5.10 -2.25
CA LYS A 26 12.61 3.67 -2.65
C LYS A 26 11.68 2.87 -1.75
N VAL A 27 10.99 3.51 -0.81
CA VAL A 27 10.12 2.81 0.15
C VAL A 27 9.07 1.96 -0.56
N LEU A 28 8.44 2.48 -1.62
CA LEU A 28 7.44 1.78 -2.42
C LEU A 28 8.01 0.57 -3.17
N ASP A 29 9.22 0.69 -3.72
CA ASP A 29 9.88 -0.39 -4.46
C ASP A 29 10.16 -1.60 -3.56
N ARG A 30 10.67 -1.36 -2.36
CA ARG A 30 10.95 -2.42 -1.38
C ARG A 30 9.70 -3.16 -0.93
N ILE A 31 8.53 -2.51 -0.98
CA ILE A 31 7.27 -3.16 -0.66
C ILE A 31 6.81 -4.00 -1.85
N VAL A 32 7.00 -3.56 -3.10
CA VAL A 32 6.68 -4.34 -4.31
C VAL A 32 7.49 -5.63 -4.38
N GLU A 33 8.77 -5.61 -4.00
CA GLU A 33 9.66 -6.77 -4.10
C GLU A 33 9.33 -7.92 -3.13
N ILE A 34 8.53 -7.69 -2.07
CA ILE A 34 8.23 -8.74 -1.08
C ILE A 34 7.04 -9.62 -1.54
N PRO A 35 7.22 -10.91 -1.87
CA PRO A 35 6.22 -11.70 -2.61
C PRO A 35 4.87 -11.89 -1.90
N PHE A 36 4.87 -12.03 -0.57
CA PHE A 36 3.67 -12.40 0.22
C PHE A 36 3.59 -11.62 1.53
N VAL A 37 3.88 -10.32 1.49
CA VAL A 37 3.51 -9.49 2.63
C VAL A 37 2.00 -9.41 2.62
N ASP A 38 1.40 -9.87 3.72
CA ASP A 38 0.06 -9.47 4.14
C ASP A 38 0.09 -7.94 4.20
N THR A 39 -0.18 -7.33 3.06
CA THR A 39 0.19 -5.94 2.83
C THR A 39 -0.88 -5.18 3.55
N SER A 40 -0.51 -4.39 4.55
CA SER A 40 -1.51 -3.63 5.30
C SER A 40 -2.40 -2.80 4.36
N LEU A 41 -1.88 -2.45 3.16
CA LEU A 41 -2.62 -1.94 2.00
C LEU A 41 -3.90 -2.70 1.64
N HIS A 42 -3.89 -4.03 1.62
CA HIS A 42 -5.09 -4.85 1.40
C HIS A 42 -6.11 -4.64 2.54
N GLY A 43 -5.63 -4.55 3.78
CA GLY A 43 -6.44 -4.12 4.92
C GLY A 43 -6.96 -2.68 4.78
N THR A 44 -6.19 -1.76 4.20
CA THR A 44 -6.61 -0.36 4.01
C THR A 44 -7.72 -0.17 2.99
N ALA A 45 -7.71 -0.98 1.93
CA ALA A 45 -8.81 -1.00 0.97
C ALA A 45 -10.10 -1.48 1.67
N TYR A 46 -9.96 -2.51 2.50
CA TYR A 46 -11.05 -3.04 3.34
C TYR A 46 -11.54 -2.05 4.41
N THR A 47 -10.68 -1.23 5.00
CA THR A 47 -11.05 -0.22 6.01
C THR A 47 -11.52 1.13 5.44
N GLY A 48 -11.78 1.22 4.13
CA GLY A 48 -12.35 2.41 3.49
C GLY A 48 -11.34 3.49 3.12
N HIS A 49 -10.03 3.21 3.17
CA HIS A 49 -8.98 4.13 2.71
C HIS A 49 -8.72 3.98 1.20
N ILE A 50 -9.78 3.90 0.39
CA ILE A 50 -9.71 3.74 -1.06
C ILE A 50 -8.86 4.85 -1.70
N ARG A 51 -8.97 6.08 -1.19
CA ARG A 51 -8.15 7.23 -1.66
C ARG A 51 -6.65 7.01 -1.44
N PHE A 52 -6.27 6.43 -0.32
CA PHE A 52 -4.88 6.11 0.00
C PHE A 52 -4.35 5.00 -0.93
N ALA A 53 -5.14 3.94 -1.11
CA ALA A 53 -4.83 2.87 -2.05
C ALA A 53 -4.68 3.38 -3.50
N MET A 54 -5.62 4.22 -3.97
CA MET A 54 -5.54 4.84 -5.29
C MET A 54 -4.30 5.70 -5.46
N GLU A 55 -3.90 6.46 -4.44
CA GLU A 55 -2.70 7.30 -4.53
C GLU A 55 -1.43 6.44 -4.65
N ILE A 56 -1.37 5.31 -3.95
CA ILE A 56 -0.26 4.34 -4.11
C ILE A 56 -0.27 3.73 -5.51
N LEU A 57 -1.42 3.39 -6.07
CA LEU A 57 -1.54 2.90 -7.45
C LEU A 57 -1.13 3.96 -8.47
N ARG A 58 -1.44 5.24 -8.22
CA ARG A 58 -1.04 6.36 -9.07
C ARG A 58 0.47 6.54 -9.06
N LEU A 59 1.10 6.44 -7.89
CA LEU A 59 2.55 6.58 -7.74
C LEU A 59 3.30 5.34 -8.24
N LYS A 60 2.71 4.15 -8.11
CA LYS A 60 3.33 2.90 -8.55
C LYS A 60 2.30 1.89 -9.09
N PRO A 61 1.95 1.97 -10.38
CA PRO A 61 0.93 1.11 -11.00
C PRO A 61 1.22 -0.39 -10.94
N SER A 62 2.50 -0.78 -10.82
CA SER A 62 2.89 -2.19 -10.68
C SER A 62 2.33 -2.85 -9.42
N PHE A 63 1.86 -2.08 -8.44
CA PHE A 63 1.18 -2.61 -7.25
C PHE A 63 -0.16 -3.28 -7.56
N ILE A 64 -0.83 -2.96 -8.68
CA ILE A 64 -2.13 -3.54 -9.03
C ILE A 64 -2.04 -5.07 -9.11
N TRP A 65 -0.90 -5.61 -9.52
CA TRP A 65 -0.73 -7.03 -9.79
C TRP A 65 -0.20 -7.79 -8.58
N LYS A 66 0.02 -7.09 -7.47
CA LYS A 66 0.49 -7.68 -6.23
C LYS A 66 -0.67 -8.35 -5.52
N LEU A 67 -0.56 -9.67 -5.35
CA LEU A 67 -1.55 -10.49 -4.65
C LEU A 67 -1.22 -10.55 -3.16
N ASN A 68 -2.26 -10.57 -2.31
CA ASN A 68 -2.08 -10.97 -0.91
C ASN A 68 -2.02 -12.50 -0.79
N GLN A 69 -1.85 -13.00 0.44
CA GLN A 69 -1.79 -14.43 0.75
C GLN A 69 -3.06 -15.20 0.33
N ASN A 70 -4.17 -14.49 0.13
CA ASN A 70 -5.45 -15.03 -0.30
C ASN A 70 -5.67 -14.92 -1.83
N GLY A 71 -4.69 -14.41 -2.57
CA GLY A 71 -4.79 -14.27 -4.03
C GLY A 71 -5.59 -13.04 -4.50
N PHE A 72 -5.90 -12.09 -3.61
CA PHE A 72 -6.62 -10.86 -3.97
C PHE A 72 -5.65 -9.74 -4.34
N THR A 73 -6.01 -8.99 -5.40
CA THR A 73 -5.36 -7.71 -5.72
C THR A 73 -5.96 -6.59 -4.88
N LEU A 74 -5.27 -5.46 -4.82
CA LEU A 74 -5.78 -4.24 -4.18
C LEU A 74 -7.12 -3.78 -4.81
N LEU A 75 -7.32 -4.03 -6.11
CA LEU A 75 -8.56 -3.70 -6.82
C LEU A 75 -9.74 -4.56 -6.36
N HIS A 76 -9.51 -5.84 -6.04
CA HIS A 76 -10.56 -6.74 -5.53
C HIS A 76 -11.10 -6.30 -4.17
N LEU A 77 -10.30 -5.58 -3.37
CA LEU A 77 -10.67 -5.16 -2.03
C LEU A 77 -11.18 -3.72 -1.96
N ALA A 78 -11.17 -2.99 -3.08
CA ALA A 78 -11.70 -1.64 -3.19
C ALA A 78 -13.18 -1.58 -3.61
N LEU A 79 -13.82 -2.75 -3.78
CA LEU A 79 -15.22 -2.95 -4.21
C LEU A 79 -16.11 -3.38 -3.05
#